data_AF-A0A8T5T0S8-F1
#
_entry.id   AF-A0A8T5T0S8-F1
#
_cell.length_a   1.000
_cell.length_b   1.000
_cell.length_c   1.000
_cell.angle_alpha   90.00
_cell.angle_beta   90.00
_cell.angle_gamma   90.00
#
_symmetry.space_group_name_H-M   'P 1'
#
loop_
_entity.id
_entity.type
_entity.pdbx_description
1 polymer ?
#
loop_
_entity_poly.entity_id
_entity_poly.type
_entity_poly.pdbx_seq_one_letter_code
_entity_poly.pdbx_strand_id
1 'polypeptide(L)' 'LICMHYPDTGHGLMSSNLKEGLDVVVTAVPAHERLRFAGSTEIGKKAFSPERYGHPELEYKPMEEIIGKLH' A
#
# COMPACT_ATOMS: atom_id res chain seq x y z
N LEU A 1 0.47 -4.81 -3.52
CA LEU A 1 0.73 -5.43 -2.20
C LEU A 1 1.85 -4.62 -1.55
N ILE A 2 1.74 -4.31 -0.26
CA ILE A 2 2.81 -3.69 0.52
C ILE A 2 3.20 -4.69 1.60
N CYS A 3 4.48 -5.01 1.70
CA CYS A 3 5.05 -5.86 2.74
C CYS A 3 6.13 -5.09 3.48
N MET A 4 6.24 -5.36 4.78
CA MET A 4 7.28 -4.83 5.65
C MET A 4 8.19 -5.97 6.08
N HIS A 5 9.49 -5.71 6.17
CA HIS A 5 10.48 -6.70 6.58
C HIS A 5 11.53 -6.10 7.51
N TYR A 6 12.11 -6.94 8.36
CA TYR A 6 13.30 -6.57 9.13
C TYR A 6 14.50 -6.39 8.17
N PRO A 7 15.26 -5.28 8.26
CA PRO A 7 16.37 -5.02 7.31
C PRO A 7 17.51 -6.04 7.36
N ASP A 8 17.78 -6.59 8.54
CA ASP A 8 18.91 -7.47 8.83
C ASP A 8 18.69 -8.93 8.39
N THR A 9 17.44 -9.39 8.46
CA THR A 9 17.07 -10.80 8.23
C THR A 9 16.16 -10.98 7.02
N GLY A 10 15.49 -9.93 6.55
CA GLY A 10 14.48 -10.01 5.49
C GLY A 10 13.20 -10.73 5.90
N HIS A 11 13.04 -11.09 7.18
CA HIS A 11 11.82 -11.72 7.68
C HIS A 11 10.66 -10.72 7.70
N GLY A 12 9.45 -11.23 7.44
CA GLY A 12 8.23 -10.43 7.46
C GLY A 12 8.00 -9.76 8.82
N LEU A 13 7.70 -8.47 8.80
CA LEU A 13 7.34 -7.67 9.95
C LEU A 13 5.82 -7.44 9.96
N MET A 14 5.17 -7.86 11.05
CA MET A 14 3.75 -7.61 11.27
C MET A 14 3.53 -6.18 11.76
N SER A 15 2.47 -5.52 11.31
CA SER A 15 2.14 -4.15 11.73
C SER A 15 1.92 -4.02 13.25
N SER A 16 1.45 -5.09 13.91
CA SER A 16 1.32 -5.15 15.38
C SER A 16 2.65 -5.03 16.13
N ASN A 17 3.77 -5.24 15.45
CA ASN A 17 5.11 -5.24 16.05
C ASN A 17 5.86 -3.94 15.76
N LEU A 18 5.25 -2.99 15.05
CA LEU A 18 5.82 -1.67 14.81
C LEU A 18 5.98 -0.91 16.14
N LYS A 19 7.12 -0.24 16.27
CA LYS A 19 7.44 0.62 17.40
C LYS A 19 8.35 1.75 16.92
N GLU A 20 8.32 2.86 17.63
CA GLU A 20 9.19 4.00 17.34
C GLU A 20 10.67 3.57 17.36
N GLY A 21 11.45 4.11 16.42
CA GLY A 21 12.87 3.79 16.26
C GLY A 21 13.19 2.42 15.66
N LEU A 22 12.18 1.64 15.25
CA LEU A 22 12.42 0.39 14.52
C LEU A 22 12.70 0.68 13.03
N ASP A 23 13.85 0.23 12.54
CA ASP A 23 14.15 0.25 11.11
C ASP A 23 13.33 -0.80 10.37
N VAL A 24 12.73 -0.39 9.24
CA VAL A 24 11.84 -1.22 8.44
C VAL A 24 12.17 -1.07 6.96
N VAL A 25 12.26 -2.19 6.25
CA VAL A 25 12.28 -2.21 4.79
C VAL A 25 10.86 -2.39 4.27
N VAL A 26 10.42 -1.51 3.37
CA VAL A 26 9.13 -1.61 2.69
C VAL A 26 9.35 -2.06 1.26
N THR A 27 8.70 -3.16 0.89
CA THR A 27 8.62 -3.62 -0.50
C THR A 27 7.19 -3.53 -0.95
N ALA A 28 6.98 -3.02 -2.16
CA ALA A 28 5.64 -2.93 -2.71
C ALA A 28 5.62 -3.21 -4.21
N VAL A 29 4.53 -3.83 -4.65
CA VAL A 29 4.29 -4.20 -6.05
C VAL A 29 2.88 -3.75 -6.45
N PRO A 30 2.67 -3.47 -7.75
CA PRO A 30 1.35 -3.14 -8.27
C PRO A 30 0.26 -4.12 -7.83
N ALA A 31 -0.96 -3.60 -7.68
CA ALA A 31 -2.11 -4.44 -7.40
C ALA A 31 -2.35 -5.43 -8.55
N HIS A 32 -2.74 -6.66 -8.20
CA HIS A 32 -3.15 -7.65 -9.20
C HIS A 32 -4.31 -7.11 -10.05
N GLU A 33 -4.37 -7.46 -11.34
CA GLU A 33 -5.37 -6.97 -12.30
C GLU A 33 -6.82 -7.12 -11.80
N ARG A 34 -7.16 -8.25 -11.19
CA ARG A 34 -8.47 -8.50 -10.57
C ARG A 34 -8.84 -7.48 -9.48
N LEU A 35 -7.87 -7.07 -8.68
CA LEU A 35 -8.08 -6.07 -7.63
C LEU A 35 -8.21 -4.66 -8.23
N ARG A 36 -7.43 -4.36 -9.28
CA ARG A 36 -7.56 -3.11 -10.04
C ARG A 36 -8.95 -2.99 -10.67
N PHE A 37 -9.44 -4.06 -11.29
CA PHE A 37 -10.81 -4.11 -11.82
C PHE A 37 -11.86 -3.93 -10.73
N ALA A 38 -11.71 -4.60 -9.58
CA ALA A 38 -12.63 -4.37 -8.46
C ALA A 38 -12.64 -2.89 -8.05
N GLY A 39 -11.46 -2.28 -7.91
CA GLY A 39 -11.27 -0.87 -7.58
C GLY A 39 -11.78 0.13 -8.63
N SER A 40 -12.05 -0.30 -9.88
CA SER A 40 -12.63 0.58 -10.91
C SER A 40 -14.16 0.64 -10.88
N THR A 41 -14.82 -0.28 -10.18
CA THR A 41 -16.28 -0.26 -10.00
C THR A 41 -16.70 0.80 -8.97
N GLU A 42 -17.91 1.33 -9.06
CA GLU A 42 -18.39 2.34 -8.09
C GLU A 42 -18.42 1.83 -6.64
N ILE A 43 -18.75 0.56 -6.44
CA ILE A 43 -18.71 -0.08 -5.12
C ILE A 43 -17.27 -0.27 -4.66
N GLY A 44 -16.39 -0.75 -5.54
CA GLY A 44 -14.99 -0.98 -5.19
C GLY A 44 -14.22 0.30 -4.92
N LYS A 45 -14.45 1.39 -5.67
CA LYS A 45 -13.87 2.71 -5.38
C LYS A 45 -14.19 3.15 -3.96
N LYS A 46 -15.46 3.02 -3.54
CA LYS A 46 -15.88 3.32 -2.16
C LYS A 46 -15.25 2.36 -1.15
N ALA A 47 -15.22 1.07 -1.46
CA ALA A 47 -14.68 0.05 -0.56
C ALA A 47 -13.16 0.19 -0.33
N PHE A 48 -12.41 0.62 -1.34
CA PHE A 48 -10.98 0.87 -1.28
C PHE A 48 -10.62 2.35 -1.12
N SER A 49 -11.61 3.22 -0.85
CA SER A 49 -11.41 4.66 -0.71
C SER A 49 -10.55 4.99 0.51
N PRO A 50 -9.60 5.94 0.39
CA PRO A 50 -8.82 6.41 1.52
C PRO A 50 -9.68 7.13 2.59
N GLU A 51 -10.89 7.56 2.24
CA GLU A 51 -11.89 8.07 3.19
C GLU A 51 -12.16 7.08 4.33
N ARG A 52 -12.16 5.77 4.05
CA ARG A 52 -12.39 4.73 5.06
C ARG A 52 -11.28 4.66 6.11
N TYR A 53 -10.13 5.24 5.80
CA TYR A 53 -8.97 5.30 6.67
C TYR A 53 -8.73 6.72 7.23
N GLY A 54 -9.70 7.63 7.08
CA GLY A 54 -9.61 9.00 7.58
C GLY A 54 -8.89 9.98 6.67
N HIS A 55 -8.68 9.62 5.40
CA HIS A 55 -7.93 10.41 4.42
C HIS A 55 -8.76 10.75 3.16
N PRO A 56 -9.85 11.53 3.29
CA PRO A 56 -10.71 11.91 2.15
C PRO A 56 -10.00 12.78 1.10
N GLU A 57 -8.91 13.44 1.47
CA GLU A 57 -8.11 14.29 0.61
C GLU A 57 -7.26 13.53 -0.40
N LEU A 58 -7.08 12.22 -0.21
CA LEU A 58 -6.24 11.39 -1.06
C LEU A 58 -7.02 10.82 -2.23
N GLU A 59 -6.37 10.75 -3.39
CA GLU A 59 -6.89 10.09 -4.58
C GLU A 59 -6.05 8.85 -4.89
N TYR A 60 -6.70 7.74 -5.26
CA TYR A 60 -6.00 6.55 -5.70
C TYR A 60 -5.28 6.80 -7.04
N LYS A 61 -4.01 6.43 -7.11
CA LYS A 61 -3.26 6.31 -8.37
C LYS A 61 -2.57 4.95 -8.46
N PRO A 62 -2.50 4.33 -9.66
CA PRO A 62 -1.72 3.13 -9.87
C PRO A 62 -0.29 3.32 -9.41
N MET A 63 0.28 2.28 -8.80
CA MET A 63 1.60 2.35 -8.19
C MET A 63 2.69 2.68 -9.23
N GLU A 64 2.52 2.15 -10.45
CA GLU A 64 3.40 2.38 -11.59
C GLU A 64 3.49 3.87 -11.96
N GLU A 65 2.40 4.62 -11.81
CA GLU A 65 2.36 6.07 -12.08
C GLU A 65 3.03 6.89 -10.98
N ILE A 66 3.13 6.32 -9.77
CA ILE A 66 3.76 6.94 -8.61
C ILE A 66 5.27 6.64 -8.61
N ILE A 67 5.66 5.36 -8.74
CA ILE A 67 7.07 4.93 -8.71
C ILE A 67 7.86 5.46 -9.90
N GLY A 68 7.26 5.55 -11.08
CA GLY A 68 7.93 6.14 -12.25
C GLY A 68 8.40 7.59 -12.04
N LYS A 69 7.98 8.24 -10.95
CA LYS A 69 8.36 9.61 -10.55
C LYS A 69 9.22 9.67 -9.27
N LEU A 70 9.59 8.53 -8.69
CA LEU A 70 10.38 8.43 -7.46
C LEU A 70 11.89 8.29 -7.72
N HIS A 71 12.31 8.35 -8.97
CA HIS A 71 13.71 8.35 -9.44
C HIS A 71 14.07 9.72 -10.00
#